data_AF-A0A6F9WS97-F1
#
_entry.id   AF-A0A6F9WS97-F1
#
_cell.length_a   1.000
_cell.length_b   1.000
_cell.length_c   1.000
_cell.angle_alpha   90.00
_cell.angle_beta   90.00
_cell.angle_gamma   90.00
#
_symmetry.space_group_name_H-M   'P 1'
#
loop_
_entity.id
_entity.type
_entity.pdbx_description
1 polymer ?
#
loop_
_entity_poly.entity_id
_entity_poly.type
_entity_poly.pdbx_seq_one_letter_code
_entity_poly.pdbx_strand_id
1 'polypeptide(L)'
;MGNCGCGHAAGVGPFAEGRELVEFVAQAHGGSLRTWELPGGGLSTTCQGCQTPFLLKTFVASCPSCGGVHAVSPPRCEDPANIQFAGADYRLPKLQ
;
A
#
# COMPACT_ATOMS: atom_id res chain seq x y z
N MET A 1 -26.62 -2.37 24.99
CA MET A 1 -25.25 -1.88 24.76
C MET A 1 -24.97 -1.88 23.26
N GLY A 2 -25.13 -0.74 22.59
CA GLY A 2 -24.76 -0.58 21.18
C GLY A 2 -23.38 0.07 21.12
N ASN A 3 -22.33 -0.73 20.98
CA ASN A 3 -20.98 -0.23 20.76
C ASN A 3 -20.84 0.20 19.29
N CYS A 4 -21.40 1.35 18.95
CA CYS A 4 -20.99 2.07 17.74
C CYS A 4 -19.64 2.74 18.07
N GLY A 5 -18.57 1.94 18.02
CA GLY A 5 -17.21 2.43 18.02
C GLY A 5 -16.91 3.12 16.69
N CYS A 6 -17.44 4.33 16.52
CA CYS A 6 -16.90 5.30 15.57
C CYS A 6 -15.55 5.79 16.12
N GLY A 7 -14.58 4.88 16.16
CA GLY A 7 -13.18 5.22 16.24
C GLY A 7 -12.82 5.92 14.94
N HIS A 8 -12.88 7.25 14.95
CA HIS A 8 -11.94 8.03 14.14
C HIS A 8 -10.55 7.71 14.69
N ALA A 9 -10.00 6.56 14.28
CA ALA A 9 -8.57 6.40 14.25
C ALA A 9 -8.08 7.45 13.25
N ALA A 10 -7.46 8.51 13.77
CA ALA A 10 -6.65 9.39 12.94
C ALA A 10 -5.72 8.48 12.13
N GLY A 11 -5.87 8.43 10.79
CA GLY A 11 -4.97 7.65 9.93
C GLY A 11 -5.58 6.57 9.03
N VAL A 12 -6.89 6.29 9.05
CA VAL A 12 -7.46 5.27 8.14
C VAL A 12 -8.09 5.92 6.91
N GLY A 13 -7.46 5.78 5.73
CA GLY A 13 -8.03 6.27 4.48
C GLY A 13 -7.04 6.38 3.31
N PRO A 14 -7.49 6.84 2.14
CA PRO A 14 -6.64 7.00 0.95
C PRO A 14 -5.60 8.12 1.09
N PHE A 15 -5.65 8.92 2.16
CA PHE A 15 -4.68 9.97 2.48
C PHE A 15 -3.80 9.61 3.69
N ALA A 16 -3.90 8.39 4.20
CA ALA A 16 -2.99 7.88 5.20
C ALA A 16 -1.55 7.81 4.67
N GLU A 17 -0.59 7.62 5.58
CA GLU A 17 0.83 7.50 5.27
C GLU A 17 1.43 6.24 5.89
N GLY A 18 2.60 5.83 5.39
CA GLY A 18 3.32 4.66 5.86
C GLY A 18 2.49 3.38 5.82
N ARG A 19 2.52 2.61 6.93
CA ARG A 19 1.83 1.32 7.07
C ARG A 19 0.32 1.43 6.92
N GLU A 20 -0.28 2.47 7.47
CA GLU A 20 -1.74 2.63 7.47
C GLU A 20 -2.29 2.74 6.04
N LEU A 21 -1.59 3.46 5.15
CA LEU A 21 -1.96 3.49 3.74
C LEU A 21 -1.84 2.12 3.09
N VAL A 22 -0.73 1.42 3.33
CA VAL A 22 -0.49 0.12 2.74
C VAL A 22 -1.58 -0.87 3.15
N GLU A 23 -1.94 -0.89 4.42
CA GLU A 23 -3.01 -1.74 4.95
C GLU A 23 -4.38 -1.34 4.39
N PHE A 24 -4.68 -0.04 4.30
CA PHE A 24 -5.91 0.47 3.72
C PHE A 24 -6.07 0.03 2.27
N VAL A 25 -5.07 0.28 1.43
CA VAL A 25 -5.10 -0.07 0.00
C VAL A 25 -5.11 -1.60 -0.17
N ALA A 26 -4.40 -2.36 0.67
CA ALA A 26 -4.37 -3.82 0.61
C ALA A 26 -5.72 -4.49 0.93
N GLN A 27 -6.58 -3.82 1.70
CA GLN A 27 -7.90 -4.31 2.13
C GLN A 27 -9.06 -3.66 1.38
N ALA A 28 -8.83 -2.55 0.68
CA ALA A 28 -9.85 -1.86 -0.09
C ALA A 28 -10.55 -2.79 -1.10
N HIS A 29 -11.86 -2.65 -1.21
CA HIS A 29 -12.72 -3.51 -2.04
C HIS A 29 -12.55 -5.01 -1.73
N GLY A 30 -12.50 -5.37 -0.44
CA GLY A 30 -12.28 -6.75 0.01
C GLY A 30 -10.90 -7.30 -0.36
N GLY A 31 -9.94 -6.41 -0.60
CA GLY A 31 -8.59 -6.73 -1.01
C GLY A 31 -8.37 -6.89 -2.50
N SER A 32 -9.38 -6.62 -3.34
CA SER A 32 -9.24 -6.69 -4.80
C SER A 32 -8.37 -5.57 -5.35
N LEU A 33 -8.40 -4.38 -4.74
CA LEU A 33 -7.68 -3.21 -5.25
C LEU A 33 -6.16 -3.45 -5.37
N ARG A 34 -5.60 -4.22 -4.43
CA ARG A 34 -4.16 -4.45 -4.34
C ARG A 34 -3.56 -5.13 -5.58
N THR A 35 -4.39 -5.85 -6.34
CA THR A 35 -4.00 -6.54 -7.58
C THR A 35 -4.35 -5.76 -8.84
N TRP A 36 -5.03 -4.61 -8.71
CA TRP A 36 -5.35 -3.78 -9.87
C TRP A 36 -4.08 -3.10 -10.37
N GLU A 37 -3.94 -3.09 -11.68
CA GLU A 37 -2.80 -2.46 -12.35
C GLU A 37 -2.88 -0.94 -12.21
N LEU A 38 -1.70 -0.33 -12.02
CA LEU A 38 -1.57 1.11 -12.02
C LEU A 38 -1.65 1.65 -13.46
N PRO A 39 -2.22 2.84 -13.64
CA PRO A 39 -2.21 3.51 -14.94
C PRO A 39 -0.77 3.74 -15.42
N GLY A 40 -0.57 3.82 -16.73
CA GLY A 40 0.76 4.08 -17.31
C GLY A 40 1.77 2.93 -17.22
N GLY A 41 1.34 1.73 -16.79
CA GLY A 41 2.20 0.55 -16.72
C GLY A 41 2.97 0.39 -15.40
N GLY A 42 2.68 1.23 -14.40
CA GLY A 42 3.30 1.19 -13.09
C GLY A 42 4.14 2.43 -12.75
N LEU A 43 4.54 2.52 -11.49
CA LEU A 43 5.36 3.61 -10.97
C LEU A 43 6.77 3.11 -10.63
N SER A 44 7.79 3.75 -11.19
CA SER A 44 9.19 3.50 -10.82
C SER A 44 9.46 4.02 -9.41
N THR A 45 10.06 3.20 -8.56
CA THR A 45 10.35 3.56 -7.18
C THR A 45 11.61 2.89 -6.65
N THR A 46 12.09 3.37 -5.50
CA THR A 46 13.19 2.77 -4.75
C THR A 46 12.63 2.19 -3.46
N CYS A 47 12.90 0.92 -3.20
CA CYS A 47 12.42 0.28 -1.98
C CYS A 47 12.97 0.97 -0.74
N GLN A 48 12.08 1.47 0.12
CA GLN A 48 12.50 2.19 1.33
C GLN A 48 13.19 1.26 2.35
N GLY A 49 12.95 -0.05 2.29
CA GLY A 49 13.57 -1.04 3.18
C GLY A 49 14.98 -1.50 2.77
N CYS A 50 15.27 -1.63 1.47
CA CYS A 50 16.55 -2.20 0.98
C CYS A 50 17.24 -1.35 -0.10
N GLN A 51 16.68 -0.19 -0.45
CA GLN A 51 17.22 0.76 -1.42
C GLN A 51 17.38 0.21 -2.86
N THR A 52 16.80 -0.96 -3.15
CA THR A 52 16.80 -1.51 -4.51
C THR A 52 15.69 -0.88 -5.35
N PRO A 53 15.97 -0.41 -6.58
CA PRO A 53 14.94 0.10 -7.48
C PRO A 53 14.02 -1.03 -7.95
N PHE A 54 12.72 -0.75 -8.04
CA PHE A 54 11.75 -1.68 -8.61
C PHE A 54 10.55 -0.93 -9.21
N LEU A 55 9.76 -1.62 -10.01
CA LEU A 55 8.53 -1.09 -10.60
C LEU A 55 7.32 -1.55 -9.77
N LEU A 56 6.57 -0.60 -9.24
CA LEU A 56 5.28 -0.84 -8.62
C LEU A 56 4.22 -0.97 -9.73
N LYS A 57 3.85 -2.20 -10.10
CA LYS A 57 2.90 -2.46 -11.20
C LYS A 57 1.43 -2.35 -10.80
N THR A 58 1.13 -2.64 -9.54
CA THR A 58 -0.22 -2.66 -8.97
C THR A 58 -0.31 -1.72 -7.78
N PHE A 59 -1.51 -1.41 -7.30
CA PHE A 59 -1.70 -0.51 -6.15
C PHE A 59 -0.96 -0.93 -4.89
N VAL A 60 -0.67 -2.23 -4.75
CA VAL A 60 0.22 -2.77 -3.72
C VAL A 60 1.15 -3.79 -4.35
N ALA A 61 2.45 -3.70 -4.07
CA ALA A 61 3.40 -4.74 -4.45
C ALA A 61 4.47 -4.95 -3.37
N SER A 62 5.07 -6.12 -3.39
CA SER A 62 6.24 -6.42 -2.54
C SER A 62 7.51 -6.19 -3.34
N CYS A 63 8.51 -5.58 -2.70
CA CYS A 63 9.84 -5.43 -3.28
C CYS A 63 10.41 -6.83 -3.57
N PRO A 64 10.88 -7.11 -4.80
CA PRO A 64 11.36 -8.43 -5.18
C PRO A 64 12.67 -8.84 -4.48
N SER A 65 13.42 -7.88 -3.93
CA SER A 65 14.69 -8.13 -3.24
C SER A 65 14.51 -8.49 -1.77
N CYS A 66 13.74 -7.71 -1.01
CA CYS A 66 13.59 -7.89 0.45
C CYS A 66 12.20 -8.33 0.92
N GLY A 67 11.21 -8.36 0.02
CA GLY A 67 9.81 -8.67 0.35
C GLY A 67 9.05 -7.54 1.06
N GLY A 68 9.64 -6.35 1.18
CA GLY A 68 8.99 -5.19 1.80
C GLY A 68 7.79 -4.69 1.00
N VAL A 69 6.66 -4.43 1.67
CA VAL A 69 5.39 -4.10 1.00
C VAL A 69 5.23 -2.59 0.82
N HIS A 70 4.91 -2.19 -0.41
CA HIS A 70 4.69 -0.80 -0.79
C HIS A 70 3.31 -0.65 -1.41
N ALA A 71 2.70 0.52 -1.23
CA ALA A 71 1.41 0.85 -1.82
C ALA A 71 1.35 2.31 -2.22
N VAL A 72 0.46 2.63 -3.16
CA VAL A 72 0.11 4.01 -3.51
C VAL A 72 -1.40 4.19 -3.40
N SER A 73 -1.81 5.37 -2.98
CA SER A 73 -3.24 5.68 -2.88
C SER A 73 -3.88 5.85 -4.27
N PRO A 74 -5.11 5.35 -4.50
CA PRO A 74 -5.88 5.61 -5.73
C PRO A 74 -5.89 7.06 -6.23
N PRO A 75 -6.19 8.07 -5.39
CA PRO A 75 -6.24 9.45 -5.86
C PRO A 75 -4.86 10.06 -6.21
N ARG A 76 -3.75 9.38 -5.90
CA ARG A 76 -2.38 9.88 -6.15
C ARG A 76 -1.50 8.85 -6.87
N CYS A 77 -2.14 7.95 -7.62
CA CYS A 77 -1.50 6.75 -8.19
C CYS A 77 -0.67 7.00 -9.46
N GLU A 78 -0.57 8.25 -9.88
CA GLU A 78 0.26 8.71 -11.00
C GLU A 78 1.61 9.30 -10.53
N ASP A 79 1.80 9.53 -9.23
CA ASP A 79 3.00 10.14 -8.67
C ASP A 79 3.78 9.16 -7.77
N PRO A 80 5.00 8.74 -8.16
CA PRO A 80 5.81 7.82 -7.38
C PRO A 80 6.24 8.38 -6.01
N ALA A 81 6.21 9.71 -5.80
CA ALA A 81 6.49 10.31 -4.50
C ALA A 81 5.44 9.94 -3.44
N ASN A 82 4.24 9.51 -3.86
CA ASN A 82 3.16 9.09 -2.97
C ASN A 82 3.22 7.60 -2.58
N ILE A 83 4.23 6.87 -3.03
CA ILE A 83 4.42 5.46 -2.67
C ILE A 83 4.84 5.38 -1.20
N GLN A 84 4.03 4.67 -0.41
CA GLN A 84 4.27 4.41 1.00
C GLN A 84 4.83 3.01 1.20
N PHE A 85 5.55 2.83 2.32
CA PHE A 85 6.15 1.58 2.74
C PHE A 85 5.60 1.16 4.10
N ALA A 86 5.28 -0.12 4.25
CA ALA A 86 4.68 -0.63 5.49
C ALA A 86 5.69 -0.94 6.60
N GLY A 87 6.98 -0.75 6.36
CA GLY A 87 8.04 -1.18 7.28
C GLY A 87 8.59 -2.56 6.95
N ALA A 88 9.81 -2.84 7.42
CA ALA A 88 10.57 -4.05 7.06
C ALA A 88 10.00 -5.34 7.68
N ASP A 89 9.25 -5.21 8.76
CA ASP A 89 8.56 -6.26 9.52
C ASP A 89 7.18 -6.62 8.95
N TYR A 90 6.60 -5.77 8.09
CA TYR A 90 5.28 -6.03 7.53
C TYR A 90 5.33 -6.94 6.31
N ARG A 91 4.38 -7.89 6.23
CA ARG A 91 4.16 -8.75 5.06
C ARG A 91 2.67 -8.77 4.74
N LEU A 92 2.34 -8.92 3.46
CA LEU A 92 0.94 -9.07 3.07
C LEU A 92 0.35 -10.33 3.71
N PRO A 93 -0.84 -10.25 4.31
CA PRO A 93 -1.54 -11.44 4.75
C PRO A 93 -1.78 -12.35 3.54
N LYS A 94 -1.46 -13.64 3.68
CA LYS A 94 -1.78 -14.62 2.65
C LYS A 94 -3.30 -14.65 2.50
N LEU A 95 -3.79 -14.47 1.27
CA LEU A 95 -5.15 -14.86 0.93
C LEU A 95 -5.30 -16.33 1.33
N GLN A 96 -6.13 -16.61 2.33
CA GLN A 96 -6.55 -17.97 2.65
C GLN A 96 -7.56 -18.46 1.63
#